data_AF-A0A974TX36-F1
#
_entry.id   AF-A0A974TX36-F1
#
_cell.length_a   1.000
_cell.length_b   1.000
_cell.length_c   1.000
_cell.angle_alpha   90.00
_cell.angle_beta   90.00
_cell.angle_gamma   90.00
#
_symmetry.space_group_name_H-M   'P 1'
#
loop_
_entity.id
_entity.type
_entity.pdbx_description
1 polymer ?
#
loop_
_entity_poly.entity_id
_entity_poly.type
_entity_poly.pdbx_seq_one_letter_code
_entity_poly.pdbx_strand_id
1 'polypeptide(L)'
;MPVITFANAKGGAGKTTAALILATELAAQGYRVTILDADPQRWITSWHEVSGAQRNIQVISEVSVGSLQSHIRENRDTTDYYIIDLAGVRDALVATAIGLSDHVLIPIQGCAMDAKGGALILELLRQLADKAGVRVNHSVVLTRMNSLVTTRAMTAIKAVLAERGVAVLDTSIVERVAFRDIFESGGTLYTMDPTKVSNLEKARENAQSFASEILSMVPCRNARLTAARAVFRSISRAA
;
A
#
# COMPACT_ATOMS: atom_id res chain seq x y z
N MET A 1 7.44 10.40 -10.32
CA MET A 1 6.17 9.78 -9.93
C MET A 1 6.54 8.53 -9.20
N PRO A 2 6.13 8.37 -7.95
CA PRO A 2 6.59 7.24 -7.17
C PRO A 2 5.95 5.92 -7.59
N VAL A 3 6.74 4.85 -7.59
CA VAL A 3 6.31 3.47 -7.71
C VAL A 3 6.44 2.79 -6.35
N ILE A 4 5.31 2.36 -5.79
CA ILE A 4 5.23 1.71 -4.48
C ILE A 4 4.79 0.26 -4.68
N THR A 5 5.64 -0.68 -4.28
CA THR A 5 5.34 -2.11 -4.39
C THR A 5 5.01 -2.71 -3.03
N PHE A 6 3.94 -3.50 -2.98
CA PHE A 6 3.62 -4.33 -1.82
C PHE A 6 4.13 -5.75 -2.05
N ALA A 7 5.11 -6.18 -1.26
CA ALA A 7 5.79 -7.45 -1.44
C ALA A 7 5.87 -8.27 -0.15
N ASN A 8 5.43 -9.53 -0.23
CA ASN A 8 5.61 -10.57 0.77
C ASN A 8 5.37 -11.91 0.09
N ALA A 9 6.35 -12.81 0.19
CA ALA A 9 6.33 -14.14 -0.42
C ALA A 9 5.20 -15.05 0.11
N LYS A 10 4.58 -14.73 1.25
CA LYS A 10 3.47 -15.50 1.83
C LYS A 10 2.11 -14.88 1.47
N GLY A 11 1.15 -15.75 1.14
CA GLY A 11 -0.26 -15.38 0.99
C GLY A 11 -0.89 -14.97 2.32
N GLY A 12 -1.84 -14.05 2.29
CA GLY A 12 -2.56 -13.60 3.49
C GLY A 12 -1.91 -12.46 4.26
N ALA A 13 -0.65 -12.09 4.00
CA ALA A 13 0.08 -11.05 4.73
C ALA A 13 -0.49 -9.61 4.69
N GLY A 14 -1.63 -9.39 4.03
CA GLY A 14 -2.30 -8.07 3.97
C GLY A 14 -1.86 -7.16 2.82
N LYS A 15 -1.16 -7.68 1.80
CA LYS A 15 -0.66 -6.92 0.63
C LYS A 15 -1.77 -6.19 -0.12
N THR A 16 -2.71 -6.94 -0.69
CA THR A 16 -3.84 -6.41 -1.44
C THR A 16 -4.67 -5.41 -0.64
N THR A 17 -4.92 -5.72 0.65
CA THR A 17 -5.64 -4.79 1.54
C THR A 17 -4.85 -3.49 1.71
N ALA A 18 -3.58 -3.56 2.05
CA ALA A 18 -2.75 -2.36 2.24
C ALA A 18 -2.61 -1.54 0.95
N ALA A 19 -2.44 -2.22 -0.19
CA ALA A 19 -2.36 -1.60 -1.51
C ALA A 19 -3.65 -0.84 -1.85
N LEU A 20 -4.81 -1.46 -1.67
CA LEU A 20 -6.09 -0.85 -1.99
C LEU A 20 -6.43 0.30 -1.03
N ILE A 21 -6.16 0.15 0.27
CA ILE A 21 -6.36 1.23 1.25
C ILE A 21 -5.48 2.43 0.93
N LEU A 22 -4.20 2.21 0.60
CA LEU A 22 -3.32 3.30 0.18
C LEU A 22 -3.82 3.97 -1.11
N ALA A 23 -4.22 3.17 -2.12
CA ALA A 23 -4.70 3.70 -3.40
C ALA A 23 -5.91 4.60 -3.24
N THR A 24 -6.92 4.12 -2.51
CA THR A 24 -8.18 4.82 -2.32
C THR A 24 -8.01 6.08 -1.49
N GLU A 25 -7.12 6.08 -0.50
CA GLU A 25 -6.82 7.26 0.30
C GLU A 25 -6.02 8.31 -0.49
N LEU A 26 -5.01 7.91 -1.26
CA LEU A 26 -4.28 8.82 -2.15
C LEU A 26 -5.22 9.47 -3.19
N ALA A 27 -6.14 8.69 -3.76
CA ALA A 27 -7.14 9.19 -4.69
C ALA A 27 -8.12 10.18 -4.04
N ALA A 28 -8.54 9.91 -2.80
CA ALA A 28 -9.36 10.83 -2.01
C ALA A 28 -8.65 12.16 -1.73
N GLN A 29 -7.32 12.14 -1.58
CA GLN A 29 -6.48 13.33 -1.46
C GLN A 29 -6.19 14.03 -2.80
N GLY A 30 -6.74 13.53 -3.91
CA GLY A 30 -6.70 14.16 -5.22
C GLY A 30 -5.57 13.69 -6.13
N TYR A 31 -4.76 12.71 -5.72
CA TYR A 31 -3.72 12.13 -6.57
C TYR A 31 -4.33 11.16 -7.59
N ARG A 32 -3.77 11.11 -8.80
CA ARG A 32 -4.09 10.09 -9.79
C ARG A 32 -3.27 8.83 -9.50
N VAL A 33 -3.94 7.72 -9.21
CA VAL A 33 -3.31 6.47 -8.79
C VAL A 33 -3.57 5.40 -9.85
N THR A 34 -2.52 4.70 -10.27
CA THR A 34 -2.65 3.50 -11.09
C THR A 34 -2.22 2.30 -10.27
N ILE A 35 -3.13 1.35 -10.09
CA ILE A 35 -2.86 0.06 -9.44
C ILE A 35 -2.53 -0.97 -10.53
N LEU A 36 -1.39 -1.61 -10.41
CA LEU A 36 -0.94 -2.72 -11.24
C LEU A 36 -1.22 -4.02 -10.46
N ASP A 37 -2.31 -4.69 -10.81
CA ASP A 37 -2.72 -5.94 -10.18
C ASP A 37 -2.01 -7.12 -10.85
N ALA A 38 -1.01 -7.64 -10.15
CA ALA A 38 -0.19 -8.77 -10.57
C ALA A 38 -0.46 -10.03 -9.71
N ASP A 39 -1.51 -10.02 -8.89
CA ASP A 39 -1.93 -11.20 -8.14
C ASP A 39 -2.88 -12.06 -8.99
N PRO A 40 -2.59 -13.35 -9.22
CA PRO A 40 -3.51 -14.25 -9.92
C PRO A 40 -4.89 -14.38 -9.27
N GLN A 41 -5.04 -14.07 -7.98
CA GLN A 41 -6.33 -14.04 -7.29
C GLN A 41 -7.18 -12.83 -7.67
N ARG A 42 -6.60 -11.80 -8.29
CA ARG A 42 -7.32 -10.67 -8.92
C ARG A 42 -8.25 -9.92 -7.97
N TRP A 43 -7.96 -9.87 -6.67
CA TRP A 43 -8.83 -9.22 -5.68
C TRP A 43 -9.06 -7.73 -5.97
N ILE A 44 -8.03 -7.00 -6.42
CA ILE A 44 -8.15 -5.59 -6.79
C ILE A 44 -8.95 -5.44 -8.08
N THR A 45 -8.69 -6.31 -9.06
CA THR A 45 -9.48 -6.34 -10.30
C THR A 45 -10.97 -6.58 -10.02
N SER A 46 -11.30 -7.60 -9.23
CA SER A 46 -12.68 -7.91 -8.83
C SER A 46 -13.32 -6.76 -8.06
N TRP A 47 -12.58 -6.13 -7.14
CA TRP A 47 -13.03 -4.91 -6.46
C TRP A 47 -13.39 -3.81 -7.46
N HIS A 48 -12.54 -3.56 -8.46
CA HIS A 48 -12.75 -2.51 -9.44
C HIS A 48 -13.98 -2.79 -10.33
N GLU A 49 -14.21 -4.04 -10.71
CA GLU A 49 -15.41 -4.47 -11.46
C GLU A 49 -16.70 -4.21 -10.67
N VAL A 50 -16.72 -4.53 -9.37
CA VAL A 50 -17.88 -4.27 -8.49
C VAL A 50 -18.06 -2.77 -8.23
N SER A 51 -16.96 -2.04 -8.07
CA SER A 51 -16.95 -0.60 -7.76
C SER A 51 -17.42 0.27 -8.91
N GLY A 52 -17.22 -0.19 -10.15
CA GLY A 52 -17.27 0.68 -11.33
C GLY A 52 -16.19 1.75 -11.31
N ALA A 53 -16.31 2.74 -12.21
CA ALA A 53 -15.31 3.79 -12.37
C ALA A 53 -15.12 4.61 -11.08
N GLN A 54 -13.92 4.53 -10.50
CA GLN A 54 -13.52 5.31 -9.33
C GLN A 54 -12.74 6.55 -9.77
N ARG A 55 -13.07 7.70 -9.17
CA ARG A 55 -12.37 8.96 -9.48
C ARG A 55 -10.88 8.82 -9.15
N ASN A 56 -10.02 9.21 -10.09
CA ASN A 56 -8.56 9.22 -9.95
C ASN A 56 -7.91 7.84 -9.72
N ILE A 57 -8.63 6.72 -9.86
CA ILE A 57 -8.07 5.38 -9.74
C ILE A 57 -8.17 4.69 -11.09
N GLN A 58 -7.06 4.14 -11.55
CA GLN A 58 -6.99 3.23 -12.69
C GLN A 58 -6.49 1.88 -12.19
N VAL A 59 -7.09 0.79 -12.65
CA VAL A 59 -6.60 -0.57 -12.38
C VAL A 59 -6.18 -1.22 -13.69
N ILE A 60 -4.95 -1.72 -13.73
CA ILE A 60 -4.41 -2.52 -14.83
C ILE A 60 -4.23 -3.94 -14.31
N SER A 61 -5.02 -4.86 -14.86
CA SER A 61 -5.06 -6.26 -14.46
C SER A 61 -4.07 -7.12 -15.24
N GLU A 62 -3.82 -8.33 -14.74
CA GLU A 62 -3.04 -9.37 -15.45
C GLU A 62 -1.62 -8.93 -15.81
N VAL A 63 -1.00 -8.17 -14.91
CA VAL A 63 0.34 -7.63 -15.14
C VAL A 63 1.38 -8.74 -15.10
N SER A 64 2.21 -8.77 -16.14
CA SER A 64 3.28 -9.74 -16.32
C SER A 64 4.65 -9.07 -16.27
N VAL A 65 5.72 -9.87 -16.24
CA VAL A 65 7.10 -9.36 -16.27
C VAL A 65 7.35 -8.47 -17.49
N GLY A 66 6.83 -8.88 -18.66
CA GLY A 66 7.04 -8.16 -19.92
C GLY A 66 6.16 -6.91 -20.07
N SER A 67 5.02 -6.83 -19.37
CA SER A 67 4.09 -5.71 -19.49
C SER A 67 4.26 -4.65 -18.40
N LEU A 68 4.81 -5.00 -17.23
CA LEU A 68 4.93 -4.12 -16.07
C LEU A 68 5.62 -2.79 -16.41
N GLN A 69 6.80 -2.83 -17.02
CA GLN A 69 7.55 -1.63 -17.38
C GLN A 69 6.84 -0.79 -18.44
N SER A 70 6.20 -1.45 -19.42
CA SER A 70 5.46 -0.78 -20.49
C SER A 70 4.26 -0.01 -19.92
N HIS A 71 3.50 -0.61 -19.01
CA HIS A 71 2.36 0.05 -18.36
C HIS A 71 2.77 1.30 -17.57
N ILE A 72 3.88 1.23 -16.81
CA ILE A 72 4.41 2.40 -16.09
C ILE A 72 4.82 3.50 -17.07
N ARG A 73 5.44 3.14 -18.20
CA ARG A 73 5.89 4.10 -19.20
C ARG A 73 4.71 4.77 -19.94
N GLU A 74 3.71 3.98 -20.35
CA GLU A 74 2.57 4.44 -21.16
C GLU A 74 1.61 5.33 -20.36
N ASN A 75 1.44 5.08 -19.06
CA ASN A 75 0.51 5.83 -18.22
C ASN A 75 1.20 7.00 -17.49
N ARG A 76 2.44 7.33 -17.85
CA ARG A 76 3.29 8.24 -17.08
C ARG A 76 2.71 9.65 -16.96
N ASP A 77 1.98 10.13 -17.95
CA ASP A 77 1.46 11.50 -17.92
C ASP A 77 0.12 11.60 -17.16
N THR A 78 -0.55 10.46 -16.95
CA THR A 78 -1.86 10.36 -16.32
C THR A 78 -1.80 9.89 -14.87
N THR A 79 -0.64 9.51 -14.36
CA THR A 79 -0.46 8.89 -13.05
C THR A 79 0.47 9.70 -12.16
N ASP A 80 0.08 9.93 -10.91
CA ASP A 80 0.94 10.55 -9.89
C ASP A 80 1.64 9.48 -9.03
N TYR A 81 0.93 8.38 -8.70
CA TYR A 81 1.42 7.22 -7.95
C TYR A 81 1.11 5.91 -8.66
N TYR A 82 2.10 5.02 -8.77
CA TYR A 82 1.88 3.61 -9.08
C TYR A 82 1.88 2.78 -7.81
N ILE A 83 0.91 1.87 -7.72
CA ILE A 83 0.85 0.87 -6.66
C ILE A 83 0.90 -0.51 -7.32
N ILE A 84 1.85 -1.34 -6.93
CA ILE A 84 2.00 -2.70 -7.46
C ILE A 84 1.58 -3.69 -6.37
N ASP A 85 0.51 -4.45 -6.64
CA ASP A 85 0.10 -5.58 -5.79
C ASP A 85 0.62 -6.88 -6.40
N LEU A 86 1.54 -7.54 -5.69
CA LEU A 86 2.19 -8.75 -6.16
C LEU A 86 1.63 -9.97 -5.42
N ALA A 87 1.42 -11.08 -6.14
CA ALA A 87 1.22 -12.36 -5.48
C ALA A 87 2.48 -12.87 -4.77
N GLY A 88 2.27 -13.65 -3.72
CA GLY A 88 3.34 -14.47 -3.16
C GLY A 88 3.73 -15.56 -4.17
N VAL A 89 5.04 -15.75 -4.38
CA VAL A 89 5.67 -16.89 -5.09
C VAL A 89 5.89 -16.74 -6.62
N ARG A 90 6.35 -15.58 -7.12
CA ARG A 90 7.01 -15.50 -8.45
C ARG A 90 8.25 -14.60 -8.46
N ASP A 91 9.43 -15.19 -8.47
CA ASP A 91 10.72 -14.48 -8.28
C ASP A 91 10.99 -13.40 -9.32
N ALA A 92 10.74 -13.67 -10.61
CA ALA A 92 11.07 -12.73 -11.68
C ALA A 92 10.20 -11.45 -11.67
N LEU A 93 8.90 -11.59 -11.40
CA LEU A 93 7.99 -10.44 -11.35
C LEU A 93 8.22 -9.60 -10.10
N VAL A 94 8.45 -10.25 -8.95
CA VAL A 94 8.81 -9.56 -7.71
C VAL A 94 10.13 -8.80 -7.88
N ALA A 95 11.16 -9.42 -8.44
CA ALA A 95 12.45 -8.77 -8.68
C ALA A 95 12.31 -7.57 -9.65
N THR A 96 11.53 -7.72 -10.72
CA THR A 96 11.28 -6.64 -11.69
C THR A 96 10.53 -5.48 -11.02
N ALA A 97 9.48 -5.77 -10.26
CA ALA A 97 8.72 -4.76 -9.53
C ALA A 97 9.58 -4.02 -8.50
N ILE A 98 10.38 -4.75 -7.71
CA ILE A 98 11.34 -4.15 -6.77
C ILE A 98 12.31 -3.22 -7.53
N GLY A 99 12.90 -3.68 -8.63
CA GLY A 99 13.86 -2.88 -9.41
C GLY A 99 13.27 -1.62 -10.04
N LEU A 100 11.95 -1.57 -10.24
CA LEU A 100 11.22 -0.40 -10.74
C LEU A 100 10.65 0.49 -9.62
N SER A 101 10.75 0.07 -8.36
CA SER A 101 10.13 0.75 -7.22
C SER A 101 11.00 1.85 -6.64
N ASP A 102 10.36 2.96 -6.24
CA ASP A 102 10.96 3.95 -5.36
C ASP A 102 10.89 3.52 -3.89
N HIS A 103 9.85 2.74 -3.55
CA HIS A 103 9.69 2.19 -2.21
C HIS A 103 9.02 0.81 -2.24
N VAL A 104 9.51 -0.13 -1.42
CA VAL A 104 8.90 -1.45 -1.22
C VAL A 104 8.33 -1.54 0.19
N LEU A 105 7.02 -1.69 0.28
CA LEU A 105 6.33 -1.98 1.53
C LEU A 105 6.22 -3.48 1.73
N ILE A 106 6.55 -3.94 2.94
CA ILE A 106 6.58 -5.35 3.31
C ILE A 106 5.54 -5.60 4.41
N PRO A 107 4.30 -5.99 4.05
CA PRO A 107 3.25 -6.30 5.01
C PRO A 107 3.58 -7.54 5.83
N ILE A 108 3.43 -7.49 7.15
CA ILE A 108 3.55 -8.65 8.06
C ILE A 108 2.46 -8.60 9.12
N GLN A 109 1.92 -9.74 9.56
CA GLN A 109 0.85 -9.75 10.59
C GLN A 109 1.35 -9.81 12.04
N GLY A 110 2.67 -9.82 12.26
CA GLY A 110 3.24 -9.99 13.60
C GLY A 110 3.26 -11.43 14.11
N CYS A 111 2.94 -12.43 13.28
CA CYS A 111 3.18 -13.84 13.57
C CYS A 111 4.51 -14.34 12.97
N ALA A 112 5.16 -15.31 13.62
CA ALA A 112 6.46 -15.84 13.20
C ALA A 112 6.44 -16.46 11.79
N MET A 113 5.28 -16.96 11.34
CA MET A 113 5.12 -17.59 10.04
C MET A 113 5.17 -16.56 8.90
N ASP A 114 4.56 -15.39 9.09
CA ASP A 114 4.57 -14.30 8.10
C ASP A 114 5.91 -13.56 8.05
N ALA A 115 6.62 -13.52 9.18
CA ALA A 115 7.97 -12.96 9.24
C ALA A 115 8.94 -13.67 8.28
N LYS A 116 8.74 -14.98 8.01
CA LYS A 116 9.53 -15.71 7.02
C LYS A 116 9.32 -15.16 5.60
N GLY A 117 8.07 -14.86 5.24
CA GLY A 117 7.76 -14.30 3.92
C GLY A 117 8.33 -12.90 3.72
N GLY A 118 8.31 -12.06 4.76
CA GLY A 118 8.97 -10.75 4.76
C GLY A 118 10.50 -10.86 4.69
N ALA A 119 11.10 -11.81 5.42
CA ALA A 119 12.54 -12.05 5.40
C ALA A 119 13.05 -12.45 4.00
N LEU A 120 12.27 -13.21 3.23
CA LEU A 120 12.62 -13.53 1.84
C LEU A 120 12.68 -12.28 0.95
N ILE A 121 11.79 -11.30 1.16
CA ILE A 121 11.82 -10.03 0.42
C ILE A 121 13.04 -9.19 0.83
N LEU A 122 13.36 -9.13 2.12
CA LEU A 122 14.56 -8.44 2.61
C LEU A 122 15.85 -9.05 2.05
N GLU A 123 15.92 -10.38 1.99
CA GLU A 123 17.06 -11.07 1.37
C GLU A 123 17.15 -10.81 -0.13
N LEU A 124 16.01 -10.79 -0.85
CA LEU A 124 15.98 -10.42 -2.27
C LEU A 124 16.46 -8.98 -2.50
N LEU A 125 16.00 -8.02 -1.68
CA LEU A 125 16.47 -6.63 -1.72
C LEU A 125 17.99 -6.54 -1.52
N ARG A 126 18.54 -7.30 -0.56
CA ARG A 126 19.98 -7.38 -0.32
C ARG A 126 20.73 -7.97 -1.51
N GLN A 127 20.22 -9.06 -2.09
CA GLN A 127 20.82 -9.69 -3.26
C GLN A 127 20.82 -8.77 -4.49
N LEU A 128 19.75 -8.01 -4.71
CA LEU A 128 19.68 -7.03 -5.79
C LEU A 128 20.65 -5.87 -5.57
N ALA A 129 20.81 -5.41 -4.32
CA ALA A 129 21.79 -4.39 -3.96
C ALA A 129 23.23 -4.90 -4.19
N ASP A 130 23.54 -6.12 -3.76
CA ASP A 130 24.89 -6.69 -3.83
C ASP A 130 25.29 -7.09 -5.26
N LYS A 131 24.38 -7.70 -6.03
CA LYS A 131 24.68 -8.26 -7.36
C LYS A 131 24.42 -7.30 -8.51
N ALA A 132 23.39 -6.46 -8.40
CA ALA A 132 22.95 -5.58 -9.48
C ALA A 132 23.11 -4.08 -9.16
N GLY A 133 23.57 -3.73 -7.95
CA GLY A 133 23.70 -2.34 -7.50
C GLY A 133 22.36 -1.63 -7.30
N VAL A 134 21.24 -2.37 -7.31
CA VAL A 134 19.88 -1.82 -7.22
C VAL A 134 19.52 -1.66 -5.74
N ARG A 135 19.56 -0.43 -5.23
CA ARG A 135 19.19 -0.09 -3.85
C ARG A 135 17.83 0.61 -3.82
N VAL A 136 16.87 -0.02 -3.15
CA VAL A 136 15.49 0.46 -3.07
C VAL A 136 15.13 0.69 -1.61
N ASN A 137 14.51 1.83 -1.33
CA ASN A 137 14.00 2.11 0.01
C ASN A 137 12.90 1.10 0.34
N HIS A 138 12.88 0.60 1.56
CA HIS A 138 11.89 -0.39 1.95
C HIS A 138 11.52 -0.23 3.41
N SER A 139 10.31 -0.62 3.76
CA SER A 139 9.82 -0.57 5.14
C SER A 139 8.76 -1.63 5.38
N VAL A 140 8.67 -2.08 6.62
CA VAL A 140 7.70 -3.06 7.07
C VAL A 140 6.46 -2.36 7.56
N VAL A 141 5.29 -2.84 7.12
CA VAL A 141 4.00 -2.41 7.66
C VAL A 141 3.38 -3.58 8.44
N LEU A 142 3.02 -3.33 9.70
CA LEU A 142 2.29 -4.31 10.50
C LEU A 142 0.82 -4.29 10.05
N THR A 143 0.27 -5.45 9.69
CA THR A 143 -1.10 -5.59 9.21
C THR A 143 -1.91 -6.54 10.07
N ARG A 144 -3.25 -6.46 9.97
CA ARG A 144 -4.18 -7.27 10.76
C ARG A 144 -3.91 -7.21 12.27
N MET A 145 -3.48 -6.05 12.75
CA MET A 145 -3.25 -5.86 14.17
C MET A 145 -4.60 -5.81 14.86
N ASN A 146 -4.78 -6.58 15.94
CA ASN A 146 -5.96 -6.43 16.77
C ASN A 146 -5.94 -5.03 17.40
N SER A 147 -7.08 -4.35 17.43
CA SER A 147 -7.23 -3.03 18.06
C SER A 147 -6.85 -3.01 19.55
N LEU A 148 -6.81 -4.18 20.20
CA LEU A 148 -6.39 -4.36 21.59
C LEU A 148 -4.88 -4.55 21.76
N VAL A 149 -4.10 -4.62 20.66
CA VAL A 149 -2.65 -4.73 20.76
C VAL A 149 -2.11 -3.47 21.44
N THR A 150 -1.44 -3.66 22.56
CA THR A 150 -0.91 -2.55 23.36
C THR A 150 0.28 -1.89 22.68
N THR A 151 0.48 -0.60 22.96
CA THR A 151 1.65 0.16 22.50
C THR A 151 2.95 -0.55 22.88
N ARG A 152 3.01 -1.20 24.05
CA ARG A 152 4.19 -1.95 24.51
C ARG A 152 4.55 -3.12 23.60
N ALA A 153 3.56 -3.92 23.19
CA ALA A 153 3.79 -5.01 22.25
C ALA A 153 4.26 -4.49 20.88
N MET A 154 3.74 -3.33 20.45
CA MET A 154 4.18 -2.67 19.22
C MET A 154 5.61 -2.16 19.31
N THR A 155 5.97 -1.53 20.42
CA THR A 155 7.35 -1.11 20.67
C THR A 155 8.30 -2.30 20.65
N ALA A 156 7.92 -3.44 21.23
CA ALA A 156 8.76 -4.64 21.22
C ALA A 156 8.98 -5.20 19.80
N ILE A 157 7.92 -5.32 18.99
CA ILE A 157 8.03 -5.78 17.60
C ILE A 157 8.90 -4.81 16.78
N LYS A 158 8.68 -3.50 16.93
CA LYS A 158 9.49 -2.47 16.27
C LYS A 158 10.95 -2.55 16.69
N ALA A 159 11.25 -2.73 17.98
CA ALA A 159 12.62 -2.84 18.48
C ALA A 159 13.35 -4.04 17.86
N VAL A 160 12.72 -5.21 17.83
CA VAL A 160 13.32 -6.42 17.22
C VAL A 160 13.60 -6.25 15.74
N LEU A 161 12.75 -5.54 15.00
CA LEU A 161 12.95 -5.27 13.58
C LEU A 161 14.00 -4.17 13.35
N ALA A 162 14.03 -3.15 14.20
CA ALA A 162 15.03 -2.08 14.17
C ALA A 162 16.45 -2.60 14.47
N GLU A 163 16.61 -3.55 15.40
CA GLU A 163 17.89 -4.23 15.66
C GLU A 163 18.44 -4.96 14.42
N ARG A 164 17.55 -5.35 13.50
CA ARG A 164 17.90 -5.99 12.23
C ARG A 164 18.09 -4.99 11.09
N GLY A 165 18.08 -3.69 11.39
CA GLY A 165 18.20 -2.61 10.42
C GLY A 165 16.97 -2.45 9.50
N VAL A 166 15.82 -3.00 9.90
CA VAL A 166 14.60 -2.96 9.11
C VAL A 166 13.73 -1.80 9.60
N ALA A 167 13.47 -0.82 8.73
CA ALA A 167 12.54 0.26 9.02
C ALA A 167 11.12 -0.30 9.14
N VAL A 168 10.39 0.12 10.18
CA VAL A 168 8.99 -0.26 10.41
C VAL A 168 8.16 1.01 10.48
N LEU A 169 7.02 1.00 9.81
CA LEU A 169 6.07 2.10 9.89
C LEU A 169 5.57 2.28 11.32
N ASP A 170 5.30 3.53 11.67
CA ASP A 170 4.68 3.88 12.92
C ASP A 170 3.21 3.49 12.97
N THR A 171 2.53 3.61 11.84
CA THR A 171 1.13 3.25 11.65
C THR A 171 1.00 1.80 11.21
N SER A 172 0.27 1.01 12.00
CA SER A 172 -0.15 -0.34 11.62
C SER A 172 -1.52 -0.31 10.95
N ILE A 173 -1.80 -1.29 10.09
CA ILE A 173 -3.13 -1.54 9.54
C ILE A 173 -3.88 -2.46 10.50
N VAL A 174 -4.88 -1.90 11.18
CA VAL A 174 -5.70 -2.62 12.15
C VAL A 174 -6.66 -3.55 11.42
N GLU A 175 -6.94 -4.72 11.99
CA GLU A 175 -7.99 -5.60 11.45
C GLU A 175 -9.36 -4.92 11.64
N ARG A 176 -10.03 -4.65 10.51
CA ARG A 176 -11.33 -4.00 10.49
C ARG A 176 -12.26 -4.64 9.49
N VAL A 177 -13.54 -4.72 9.86
CA VAL A 177 -14.62 -5.18 8.98
C VAL A 177 -14.67 -4.33 7.72
N ALA A 178 -14.59 -3.00 7.83
CA ALA A 178 -14.54 -2.08 6.69
C ALA A 178 -13.44 -2.40 5.66
N PHE A 179 -12.26 -2.86 6.08
CA PHE A 179 -11.16 -3.21 5.16
C PHE A 179 -11.38 -4.54 4.44
N ARG A 180 -12.28 -5.38 4.97
CA ARG A 180 -12.71 -6.63 4.33
C ARG A 180 -13.88 -6.35 3.38
N ASP A 181 -14.90 -5.66 3.88
CA ASP A 181 -16.14 -5.36 3.18
C ASP A 181 -15.90 -4.51 1.93
N ILE A 182 -14.80 -3.75 1.85
CA ILE A 182 -14.46 -2.97 0.65
C ILE A 182 -14.34 -3.86 -0.58
N PHE A 183 -13.80 -5.07 -0.44
CA PHE A 183 -13.64 -6.01 -1.55
C PHE A 183 -14.97 -6.63 -2.01
N GLU A 184 -15.95 -6.72 -1.12
CA GLU A 184 -17.27 -7.30 -1.42
C GLU A 184 -18.26 -6.25 -1.93
N SER A 185 -18.25 -5.07 -1.32
CA SER A 185 -19.20 -3.97 -1.62
C SER A 185 -18.72 -3.03 -2.72
N GLY A 186 -17.41 -3.03 -3.03
CA GLY A 186 -16.80 -2.06 -3.92
C GLY A 186 -16.75 -0.65 -3.34
N GLY A 187 -16.39 0.32 -4.18
CA GLY A 187 -16.22 1.72 -3.82
C GLY A 187 -15.04 1.94 -2.87
N THR A 188 -15.14 2.95 -2.01
CA THR A 188 -14.10 3.33 -1.05
C THR A 188 -14.68 3.35 0.36
N LEU A 189 -13.82 3.51 1.38
CA LEU A 189 -14.28 3.74 2.75
C LEU A 189 -15.21 4.95 2.88
N TYR A 190 -15.17 5.89 1.94
CA TYR A 190 -16.01 7.10 1.93
C TYR A 190 -17.38 6.87 1.31
N THR A 191 -17.55 5.83 0.49
CA THR A 191 -18.83 5.48 -0.14
C THR A 191 -19.61 4.41 0.62
N MET A 192 -19.00 3.80 1.64
CA MET A 192 -19.65 2.82 2.51
C MET A 192 -20.72 3.43 3.40
N ASP A 193 -21.76 2.63 3.66
CA ASP A 193 -22.85 2.98 4.56
C ASP A 193 -22.41 2.85 6.04
N PRO A 194 -22.33 3.95 6.81
CA PRO A 194 -21.90 3.93 8.21
C PRO A 194 -22.87 3.18 9.13
N THR A 195 -24.12 2.95 8.70
CA THR A 195 -25.11 2.19 9.46
C THR A 195 -24.92 0.68 9.35
N LYS A 196 -24.27 0.22 8.27
CA LYS A 196 -24.02 -1.21 8.01
C LYS A 196 -22.62 -1.65 8.42
N VAL A 197 -21.65 -0.74 8.34
CA VAL A 197 -20.25 -1.05 8.63
C VAL A 197 -19.84 -0.48 9.99
N SER A 198 -19.63 -1.38 10.96
CA SER A 198 -19.21 -0.99 12.31
C SER A 198 -17.83 -0.29 12.31
N ASN A 199 -17.69 0.76 13.14
CA ASN A 199 -16.45 1.50 13.34
C ASN A 199 -15.81 2.05 12.04
N LEU A 200 -16.63 2.45 11.07
CA LEU A 200 -16.16 2.99 9.78
C LEU A 200 -15.27 4.23 9.95
N GLU A 201 -15.58 5.13 10.88
CA GLU A 201 -14.73 6.31 11.15
C GLU A 201 -13.32 5.93 11.58
N LYS A 202 -13.19 4.97 12.52
CA LYS A 202 -11.87 4.47 12.95
C LYS A 202 -11.11 3.75 11.83
N ALA A 203 -11.82 3.21 10.83
CA ALA A 203 -11.19 2.66 9.64
C ALA A 203 -10.63 3.76 8.74
N ARG A 204 -11.38 4.84 8.54
CA ARG A 204 -10.95 6.02 7.79
C ARG A 204 -9.75 6.69 8.47
N GLU A 205 -9.78 6.91 9.78
CA GLU A 205 -8.66 7.47 10.54
C GLU A 205 -7.39 6.61 10.40
N ASN A 206 -7.52 5.28 10.48
CA ASN A 206 -6.37 4.40 10.31
C ASN A 206 -5.81 4.45 8.89
N ALA A 207 -6.67 4.46 7.87
CA ALA A 207 -6.27 4.61 6.47
C ALA A 207 -5.57 5.94 6.21
N GLN A 208 -6.11 7.04 6.74
CA GLN A 208 -5.54 8.38 6.64
C GLN A 208 -4.15 8.48 7.28
N SER A 209 -3.98 7.95 8.49
CA SER A 209 -2.67 7.90 9.16
C SER A 209 -1.65 7.09 8.36
N PHE A 210 -2.06 5.93 7.84
CA PHE A 210 -1.21 5.07 7.03
C PHE A 210 -0.76 5.78 5.74
N ALA A 211 -1.71 6.38 5.01
CA ALA A 211 -1.37 7.11 3.78
C ALA A 211 -0.53 8.36 4.04
N SER A 212 -0.79 9.10 5.12
CA SER A 212 -0.03 10.30 5.49
C SER A 212 1.43 9.97 5.78
N GLU A 213 1.67 8.86 6.48
CA GLU A 213 3.01 8.37 6.74
C GLU A 213 3.73 7.98 5.43
N ILE A 214 3.07 7.22 4.55
CA ILE A 214 3.64 6.88 3.23
C ILE A 214 3.94 8.11 2.38
N LEU A 215 3.05 9.11 2.37
CA LEU A 215 3.27 10.37 1.66
C LEU A 215 4.50 11.12 2.17
N SER A 216 4.77 11.08 3.48
CA SER A 216 5.95 11.69 4.07
C SER A 216 7.25 10.99 3.63
N MET A 217 7.20 9.68 3.46
CA MET A 217 8.34 8.85 3.05
C MET A 217 8.55 8.87 1.53
N VAL A 218 7.47 8.97 0.76
CA VAL A 218 7.43 8.83 -0.69
C VAL A 218 6.66 10.00 -1.33
N PRO A 219 7.18 11.24 -1.24
CA PRO A 219 6.47 12.41 -1.76
C PRO A 219 6.44 12.43 -3.30
N CYS A 220 5.30 12.80 -3.87
CA CYS A 220 5.20 13.01 -5.31
C CYS A 220 5.88 14.34 -5.70
N ARG A 221 7.05 14.23 -6.35
CA ARG A 221 7.84 15.39 -6.80
C ARG A 221 7.12 16.29 -7.82
N ASN A 222 6.12 15.75 -8.53
CA ASN A 222 5.37 16.43 -9.58
C ASN A 222 3.89 16.61 -9.22
N ALA A 223 3.55 16.80 -7.94
CA ALA A 223 2.24 17.30 -7.60
C ALA A 223 2.09 18.69 -8.25
N ARG A 224 1.52 18.74 -9.47
CA ARG A 224 0.75 19.91 -9.90
C ARG A 224 -0.12 20.21 -8.69
N LEU A 225 0.09 21.36 -8.07
CA LEU A 225 -0.62 21.81 -6.86
C LEU A 225 -2.12 21.96 -7.20
N THR A 226 -2.84 20.85 -7.30
CA THR A 226 -4.28 20.84 -7.48
C THR A 226 -4.91 21.01 -6.10
N ALA A 227 -5.08 22.28 -5.73
CA ALA A 227 -6.15 22.80 -4.88
C ALA A 227 -6.40 22.23 -3.45
N ALA A 228 -5.59 21.31 -2.91
CA ALA A 228 -5.80 20.83 -1.54
C ALA A 228 -5.16 21.72 -0.44
N ARG A 229 -4.18 22.56 -0.80
CA ARG A 229 -3.56 23.50 0.16
C ARG A 229 -4.45 24.70 0.56
N ALA A 230 -5.59 24.92 -0.11
CA ALA A 230 -6.51 25.99 0.22
C ALA A 230 -7.52 25.61 1.32
N VAL A 231 -7.94 24.34 1.38
CA VAL A 231 -8.99 23.90 2.33
C VAL A 231 -8.45 23.76 3.76
N PHE A 232 -7.19 23.38 3.93
CA PHE A 232 -6.60 23.26 5.28
C PHE A 232 -6.29 24.62 5.93
N ARG A 233 -6.14 25.69 5.14
CA ARG A 233 -5.93 27.06 5.67
C ARG A 233 -7.21 27.80 6.04
N SER A 234 -8.38 27.41 5.51
CA SER A 234 -9.65 28.05 5.86
C SER A 234 -10.22 27.57 7.20
N ILE A 235 -9.88 26.36 7.65
CA ILE A 235 -10.36 25.83 8.94
C ILE A 235 -9.55 26.38 10.12
N SER A 236 -8.27 26.69 9.91
CA SER A 236 -7.39 27.30 10.95
C SER A 236 -7.59 28.81 11.15
N ARG A 237 -8.41 29.48 10.33
CA ARG A 237 -8.71 30.92 10.47
C ARG A 237 -10.15 31.23 10.91
N ALA A 238 -10.94 30.18 11.15
CA ALA A 238 -12.32 30.30 11.66
C ALA A 238 -12.45 29.85 13.12
N ALA A 239 -11.32 29.71 13.83
CA ALA A 239 -11.24 29.52 15.28
C ALA A 239 -10.79 30.83 15.95
#